data_AF-A0A419EJ67-F1
#
_entry.id   AF-A0A419EJ67-F1
#
_cell.length_a   1.000
_cell.length_b   1.000
_cell.length_c   1.000
_cell.angle_alpha   90.00
_cell.angle_beta   90.00
_cell.angle_gamma   90.00
#
_symmetry.space_group_name_H-M   'P 1'
#
loop_
_entity.id
_entity.type
_entity.pdbx_description
1 polymer ?
#
loop_
_entity_poly.entity_id
_entity_poly.type
_entity_poly.pdbx_seq_one_letter_code
_entity_poly.pdbx_strand_id
1 'polypeptide(L)'
;MTEKDVSAEVRGCIVCGKLYQLYVVQDAQGGIIDGKVLNTEGRVVSHLDRMMVACKRHTDEDVEAAAERVYGDQNEDEEDE
;
A
#
# COMPACT_ATOMS: atom_id res chain seq x y z
N MET A 1 -8.34 -1.20 26.91
CA MET A 1 -8.14 -0.08 25.98
C MET A 1 -7.34 -0.68 24.84
N THR A 2 -7.84 -0.70 23.61
CA THR A 2 -7.09 -1.27 22.50
C THR A 2 -5.94 -0.33 22.19
N GLU A 3 -4.72 -0.73 22.53
CA GLU A 3 -3.50 0.02 22.26
C GLU A 3 -3.36 0.16 20.74
N LYS A 4 -3.31 1.40 20.27
CA LYS A 4 -3.07 1.74 18.87
C LYS A 4 -1.75 2.47 18.79
N ASP A 5 -0.83 1.94 18.00
CA ASP A 5 0.44 2.60 17.73
C ASP A 5 0.32 3.42 16.43
N VAL A 6 0.93 4.61 16.43
CA VAL A 6 1.00 5.46 15.25
C VAL A 6 2.46 5.66 14.90
N SER A 7 2.85 5.14 13.76
CA SER A 7 4.22 5.17 13.28
C SER A 7 4.34 5.95 11.97
N ALA A 8 5.41 6.73 11.83
CA ALA A 8 5.75 7.44 10.61
C ALA A 8 6.58 6.54 9.70
N GLU A 9 6.08 6.26 8.50
CA GLU A 9 6.76 5.45 7.51
C GLU A 9 7.00 6.23 6.21
N VAL A 10 7.92 5.72 5.39
CA VAL A 10 8.13 6.18 4.02
C VAL A 10 7.84 5.01 3.08
N ARG A 11 6.86 5.17 2.19
CA ARG A 11 6.52 4.17 1.16
C ARG A 11 6.56 4.78 -0.22
N GLY A 12 6.94 3.96 -1.21
CA GLY A 12 6.95 4.34 -2.62
C GLY A 12 5.55 4.33 -3.23
N CYS A 13 5.37 5.13 -4.28
CA CYS A 13 4.24 4.98 -5.18
C CYS A 13 4.33 3.62 -5.87
N ILE A 14 3.25 2.83 -5.83
CA ILE A 14 3.24 1.50 -6.45
C ILE A 14 3.56 1.51 -7.95
N VAL A 15 3.22 2.60 -8.65
CA VAL A 15 3.42 2.71 -10.11
C VAL A 15 4.80 3.24 -10.47
N CYS A 16 5.25 4.34 -9.84
CA CYS A 16 6.48 5.04 -10.24
C CYS A 16 7.60 5.05 -9.18
N GLY A 17 7.40 4.42 -8.02
CA GLY A 17 8.40 4.31 -6.95
C GLY A 17 8.70 5.61 -6.19
N LYS A 18 8.09 6.75 -6.55
CA LYS A 18 8.32 8.03 -5.86
C LYS A 18 7.97 7.90 -4.38
N LEU A 19 8.86 8.38 -3.50
CA LEU A 19 8.71 8.23 -2.05
C LEU A 19 7.70 9.22 -1.45
N TYR A 20 6.89 8.70 -0.53
CA TYR A 20 5.87 9.44 0.19
C TYR A 20 5.94 9.10 1.67
N GLN A 21 5.84 10.13 2.50
CA GLN A 21 5.66 9.97 3.94
C GLN A 21 4.20 9.60 4.23
N LEU A 22 3.99 8.59 5.06
CA LEU A 22 2.68 8.24 5.57
C LEU A 22 2.72 8.02 7.08
N TYR A 23 1.60 8.29 7.75
CA TYR A 23 1.34 7.72 9.06
C TYR A 23 0.57 6.42 8.89
N VAL A 24 1.00 5.40 9.63
CA VAL A 24 0.32 4.11 9.71
C VAL A 24 -0.20 3.95 11.13
N VAL A 25 -1.45 3.56 11.26
CA VAL A 25 -2.06 3.18 12.53
C VAL A 25 -2.08 1.65 12.58
N GLN A 26 -1.46 1.09 13.62
CA GLN A 26 -1.39 -0.34 13.82
C GLN A 26 -2.19 -0.76 15.06
N ASP A 27 -2.80 -1.94 14.99
CA ASP A 27 -3.36 -2.63 16.15
C ASP A 27 -2.25 -3.26 17.00
N ALA A 28 -2.57 -3.68 18.23
CA ALA A 28 -1.66 -4.35 19.15
C ALA A 28 -0.96 -5.60 18.56
N GLN A 29 -1.55 -6.22 17.54
CA GLN A 29 -0.95 -7.36 16.82
C GLN A 29 -0.02 -6.96 15.66
N GLY A 30 0.22 -5.66 15.46
CA GLY A 30 1.05 -5.13 14.37
C GLY A 30 0.34 -4.99 13.02
N GLY A 31 -0.93 -5.40 12.94
CA GLY A 31 -1.76 -5.25 11.74
C GLY A 31 -2.07 -3.79 11.45
N ILE A 32 -1.99 -3.38 10.18
CA ILE A 32 -2.30 -2.02 9.76
C ILE A 32 -3.82 -1.86 9.69
N ILE A 33 -4.38 -0.92 10.45
CA ILE A 33 -5.82 -0.68 10.51
C ILE A 33 -6.25 0.62 9.83
N ASP A 34 -5.34 1.58 9.70
CA ASP A 34 -5.59 2.86 9.03
C ASP A 34 -4.27 3.51 8.64
N GLY A 35 -4.34 4.55 7.82
CA GLY A 35 -3.22 5.45 7.68
C GLY A 35 -3.47 6.58 6.70
N LYS A 36 -2.51 7.51 6.65
CA LYS A 36 -2.67 8.78 5.95
C LYS A 36 -1.37 9.20 5.29
N VAL A 37 -1.41 9.43 3.98
CA VAL A 37 -0.30 10.06 3.26
C VAL A 37 -0.21 11.53 3.68
N LEU A 38 0.99 11.96 4.05
CA LEU A 38 1.26 13.33 4.49
C LEU A 38 1.47 14.30 3.33
N ASN A 39 1.79 13.77 2.15
CA ASN A 39 1.99 14.56 0.96
C ASN A 39 0.67 14.75 0.20
N THR A 40 0.39 15.98 -0.25
CA THR A 40 -0.84 16.33 -0.99
C THR A 40 -0.92 15.68 -2.37
N GLU A 41 0.21 15.20 -2.90
CA GLU A 41 0.36 14.53 -4.19
C GLU A 41 0.10 13.01 -4.13
N GLY A 42 -0.09 12.43 -2.94
CA GLY A 42 -0.29 11.00 -2.75
C GLY A 42 -1.65 10.64 -2.15
N ARG A 43 -2.15 9.45 -2.46
CA ARG A 43 -3.33 8.83 -1.86
C ARG A 43 -2.99 7.44 -1.34
N VAL A 44 -3.67 7.03 -0.27
CA VAL A 44 -3.57 5.67 0.27
C VAL A 44 -4.28 4.71 -0.69
N VAL A 45 -3.64 3.57 -0.95
CA VAL A 45 -4.24 2.44 -1.65
C VAL A 45 -4.34 1.31 -0.65
N SER A 46 -5.57 0.97 -0.27
CA SER A 46 -5.85 -0.02 0.77
C SER A 46 -5.87 -1.41 0.15
N HIS A 47 -4.75 -2.13 0.19
CA HIS A 47 -4.80 -3.60 0.16
C HIS A 47 -4.75 -4.10 1.60
N LEU A 48 -5.65 -5.04 1.93
CA LEU A 48 -5.97 -5.47 3.30
C LEU A 48 -4.74 -5.86 4.15
N ASP A 49 -3.66 -6.33 3.52
CA ASP A 49 -2.44 -6.76 4.19
C ASP A 49 -1.29 -5.75 4.11
N ARG A 50 -1.29 -4.86 3.11
CA ARG A 50 -0.17 -3.94 2.83
C ARG A 50 -0.70 -2.61 2.31
N MET A 51 -0.69 -1.62 3.18
CA MET A 51 -1.09 -0.25 2.85
C MET A 51 -0.10 0.39 1.88
N MET A 52 -0.57 0.84 0.72
CA MET A 52 0.28 1.39 -0.33
C MET A 52 0.02 2.86 -0.58
N VAL A 53 0.88 3.46 -1.39
CA VAL A 53 0.72 4.83 -1.86
C VAL A 53 0.58 4.82 -3.39
N ALA A 54 -0.34 5.61 -3.90
CA ALA A 54 -0.39 5.99 -5.31
C ALA A 54 -0.28 7.51 -5.41
N CYS A 55 0.51 8.01 -6.36
CA CYS A 55 0.51 9.45 -6.64
C CYS A 55 -0.65 9.82 -7.56
N LYS A 56 -1.14 11.05 -7.45
CA LYS A 56 -2.26 11.57 -8.26
C LYS A 56 -1.97 11.68 -9.76
N ARG A 57 -0.74 11.37 -10.19
CA ARG A 57 -0.35 11.37 -11.61
C ARG A 57 -0.76 10.11 -12.34
N HIS A 58 -1.07 9.04 -11.61
CA HIS A 58 -1.51 7.76 -12.16
C HIS A 58 -3.01 7.60 -12.00
N THR A 59 -3.64 6.98 -12.99
CA THR A 59 -5.06 6.68 -12.95
C THR A 59 -5.33 5.53 -11.97
N ASP A 60 -6.59 5.33 -11.62
CA ASP A 60 -6.98 4.16 -10.84
C ASP A 60 -6.66 2.85 -11.58
N GLU A 61 -6.80 2.81 -12.90
CA GLU A 61 -6.41 1.67 -13.75
C GLU A 61 -4.90 1.35 -13.66
N ASP A 62 -4.03 2.37 -13.68
CA ASP A 62 -2.58 2.18 -13.51
C ASP A 62 -2.24 1.59 -12.14
N VAL A 63 -2.97 2.02 -11.11
CA VAL A 63 -2.78 1.58 -9.73
C VAL A 63 -3.25 0.15 -9.55
N GLU A 64 -4.41 -0.21 -10.11
CA GLU A 64 -4.93 -1.58 -10.11
C GLU A 64 -3.99 -2.53 -10.86
N ALA A 65 -3.54 -2.15 -12.07
CA ALA A 65 -2.59 -2.95 -12.84
C ALA A 65 -1.23 -3.12 -12.11
N ALA A 66 -0.75 -2.08 -11.42
CA ALA A 66 0.44 -2.20 -10.60
C ALA A 66 0.20 -3.07 -9.36
N ALA A 67 -0.99 -3.02 -8.76
CA ALA A 67 -1.34 -3.83 -7.61
C ALA A 67 -1.43 -5.31 -7.99
N GLU A 68 -2.04 -5.63 -9.13
CA GLU A 68 -2.06 -6.97 -9.69
C GLU A 68 -0.64 -7.49 -10.01
N ARG A 69 0.27 -6.65 -10.52
CA ARG A 69 1.66 -7.10 -10.75
C ARG A 69 2.43 -7.40 -9.47
N VAL A 70 2.14 -6.71 -8.37
CA VAL A 70 2.91 -6.82 -7.11
C VAL A 70 2.27 -7.82 -6.14
N TYR A 71 0.94 -7.94 -6.16
CA TYR A 71 0.15 -8.75 -5.23
C TYR A 71 -0.87 -9.66 -5.90
N GLY A 72 -1.07 -9.52 -7.22
CA GLY A 72 -1.82 -10.50 -7.98
C GLY A 72 -1.19 -11.86 -7.74
N ASP A 73 -2.08 -12.81 -7.49
CA ASP A 73 -1.76 -14.19 -7.21
C ASP A 73 -0.74 -14.67 -8.25
N GLN A 74 0.46 -15.06 -7.80
CA GLN A 74 1.39 -15.83 -8.62
C GLN A 74 0.86 -17.27 -8.80
N ASN A 75 -0.45 -17.45 -9.00
CA ASN A 75 -0.97 -18.65 -9.63
C ASN A 75 -0.70 -18.51 -11.14
N GLU A 76 0.58 -18.49 -11.49
CA GLU A 76 0.97 -19.17 -12.71
C GLU A 76 0.97 -20.64 -12.32
N ASP A 77 0.03 -21.39 -12.90
CA ASP A 77 -0.08 -22.83 -12.84
C ASP A 77 1.27 -23.53 -12.59
N GLU A 78 1.34 -24.32 -11.52
CA GLU A 78 2.28 -25.44 -11.39
C GLU A 78 1.95 -26.51 -12.45
N GLU A 79 2.07 -26.17 -13.73
CA GLU A 79 2.08 -27.10 -14.85
C GLU A 79 3.41 -26.95 -15.60
N ASP A 80 4.50 -27.46 -15.03
CA ASP A 80 5.59 -28.00 -15.85
C ASP A 80 6.46 -28.99 -15.03
N GLU A 81 6.44 -30.24 -15.54
CA GLU A 81 7.30 -31.43 -15.34
C GLU A 81 7.04 -32.43 -14.19
#